data_AF-A0AAW7CY31-F1
#
_entry.id   AF-A0AAW7CY31-F1
#
_cell.length_a   1.000
_cell.length_b   1.000
_cell.length_c   1.000
_cell.angle_alpha   90.00
_cell.angle_beta   90.00
_cell.angle_gamma   90.00
#
_symmetry.space_group_name_H-M   'P 1'
#
loop_
_entity.id
_entity.type
_entity.pdbx_description
1 polymer ?
#
loop_
_entity_poly.entity_id
_entity_poly.type
_entity_poly.pdbx_seq_one_letter_code
_entity_poly.pdbx_strand_id
1 'polypeptide(L)'
;MEQYHKHLFFVDSGVTITVNQEINRLQHRFGFSEEMRKWLLIQTQGKGEEICYAAKREFKGETTRIQWYTLDGINEVWDIIERNEDCILSDYLFVFAQDQVGNQYAEITKGKRKGHIVWLNALCYADVDSLEELIEERLEQLGKTPLWMDEELIFNLLYTDCQMVEIQTNSLELFLC
;
A
#
# COMPACT_ATOMS: atom_id res chain seq x y z
N MET A 1 -0.02 31.90 -0.37
CA MET A 1 -1.45 31.72 -0.71
C MET A 1 -1.60 31.93 -2.19
N GLU A 2 -1.62 30.85 -2.96
CA GLU A 2 -2.14 30.83 -4.33
C GLU A 2 -2.62 29.41 -4.59
N GLN A 3 -3.83 29.35 -5.14
CA GLN A 3 -4.77 28.25 -5.04
C GLN A 3 -4.31 27.03 -5.86
N TYR A 4 -4.06 25.92 -5.17
CA TYR A 4 -4.09 24.57 -5.74
C TYR A 4 -5.26 24.46 -6.71
N HIS A 5 -4.96 24.29 -7.99
CA HIS A 5 -5.92 24.12 -9.06
C HIS A 5 -6.70 22.81 -8.87
N LYS A 6 -7.70 22.87 -7.98
CA LYS A 6 -8.90 22.03 -8.03
C LYS A 6 -9.47 22.19 -9.44
N HIS A 7 -9.63 21.07 -10.15
CA HIS A 7 -10.22 20.96 -11.48
C HIS A 7 -9.27 21.16 -12.67
N LEU A 8 -8.28 20.29 -12.83
CA LEU A 8 -7.98 19.79 -14.17
C LEU A 8 -8.79 18.52 -14.39
N PHE A 9 -9.87 18.70 -15.14
CA PHE A 9 -10.71 17.64 -15.68
C PHE A 9 -9.85 16.65 -16.48
N PHE A 10 -10.07 15.36 -16.24
CA PHE A 10 -9.55 14.20 -16.97
C PHE A 10 -10.11 14.13 -18.39
N VAL A 11 -9.82 15.12 -19.22
CA VAL A 11 -10.17 15.14 -20.64
C VAL A 11 -8.90 15.56 -21.38
N ASP A 12 -8.33 14.64 -22.17
CA ASP A 12 -7.09 14.74 -22.98
C ASP A 12 -5.75 14.20 -22.42
N SER A 13 -5.73 13.31 -21.42
CA SER A 13 -4.46 12.78 -20.90
C SER A 13 -3.84 11.58 -21.67
N GLY A 14 -4.30 11.24 -22.88
CA GLY A 14 -3.64 10.21 -23.71
C GLY A 14 -3.55 8.81 -23.08
N VAL A 15 -4.36 8.53 -22.05
CA VAL A 15 -4.42 7.21 -21.40
C VAL A 15 -4.88 6.21 -22.44
N THR A 16 -4.05 5.23 -22.75
CA THR A 16 -4.49 4.11 -23.58
C THR A 16 -5.63 3.43 -22.84
N ILE A 17 -6.74 3.18 -23.55
CA ILE A 17 -7.92 2.51 -23.00
C ILE A 17 -7.51 1.22 -22.26
N THR A 18 -6.47 0.56 -22.74
CA THR A 18 -5.83 -0.63 -22.15
C THR A 18 -5.31 -0.40 -20.73
N VAL A 19 -4.49 0.64 -20.48
CA VAL A 19 -3.93 0.91 -19.14
C VAL A 19 -5.03 1.25 -18.14
N ASN A 20 -6.04 1.99 -18.56
CA ASN A 20 -7.20 2.27 -17.70
C ASN A 20 -7.98 0.99 -17.38
N GLN A 21 -8.21 0.11 -18.37
CA GLN A 21 -8.88 -1.17 -18.14
C GLN A 21 -8.09 -2.08 -17.19
N GLU A 22 -6.77 -2.10 -17.30
CA GLU A 22 -5.88 -2.85 -16.42
C GLU A 22 -5.94 -2.34 -14.98
N ILE A 23 -5.80 -1.03 -14.78
CA ILE A 23 -5.91 -0.40 -13.45
C ILE A 23 -7.30 -0.65 -12.84
N ASN A 24 -8.38 -0.61 -13.64
CA ASN A 24 -9.72 -0.96 -13.15
C ASN A 24 -9.85 -2.43 -12.74
N ARG A 25 -9.19 -3.35 -13.47
CA ARG A 25 -9.14 -4.77 -13.07
C ARG A 25 -8.36 -4.94 -11.77
N LEU A 26 -7.24 -4.24 -11.61
CA LEU A 26 -6.47 -4.24 -10.36
C LEU A 26 -7.28 -3.68 -9.19
N GLN A 27 -8.01 -2.58 -9.41
CA GLN A 27 -8.89 -2.02 -8.39
C GLN A 27 -9.98 -3.00 -7.98
N HIS A 28 -10.58 -3.71 -8.94
CA HIS A 28 -11.55 -4.76 -8.63
C HIS A 28 -10.92 -5.94 -7.89
N ARG A 29 -9.69 -6.33 -8.25
CA ARG A 29 -8.99 -7.47 -7.65
C ARG A 29 -8.55 -7.19 -6.22
N PHE A 30 -7.88 -6.07 -5.99
CA PHE A 30 -7.26 -5.74 -4.70
C PHE A 30 -8.11 -4.80 -3.84
N GLY A 31 -9.14 -4.16 -4.40
CA GLY A 31 -10.13 -3.40 -3.63
C GLY A 31 -9.66 -2.03 -3.13
N PHE A 32 -8.55 -1.49 -3.65
CA PHE A 32 -8.01 -0.18 -3.27
C PHE A 32 -8.88 1.01 -3.71
N SER A 33 -8.63 2.18 -3.11
CA SER A 33 -9.44 3.38 -3.26
C SER A 33 -9.41 4.00 -4.66
N GLU A 34 -10.42 4.82 -4.94
CA GLU A 34 -10.45 5.70 -6.11
C GLU A 34 -9.26 6.67 -6.17
N GLU A 35 -8.73 7.07 -5.01
CA GLU A 35 -7.56 7.94 -4.90
C GLU A 35 -6.32 7.21 -5.38
N MET A 36 -6.10 5.97 -4.92
CA MET A 36 -5.03 5.11 -5.39
C MET A 36 -5.15 4.82 -6.89
N ARG A 37 -6.37 4.57 -7.39
CA ARG A 37 -6.59 4.40 -8.84
C ARG A 37 -6.11 5.61 -9.64
N LYS A 38 -6.48 6.83 -9.20
CA LYS A 38 -6.06 8.07 -9.86
C LYS A 38 -4.56 8.25 -9.79
N TRP A 39 -3.94 7.89 -8.67
CA TRP A 39 -2.49 7.95 -8.49
C TRP A 39 -1.75 7.04 -9.47
N LEU A 40 -2.13 5.77 -9.59
CA LEU A 40 -1.55 4.82 -10.55
C LEU A 40 -1.71 5.32 -12.01
N LEU A 41 -2.86 5.92 -12.33
CA LEU A 41 -3.09 6.54 -13.63
C LEU A 41 -2.15 7.73 -13.91
N ILE A 42 -1.79 8.51 -12.89
CA ILE A 42 -0.83 9.62 -13.03
C ILE A 42 0.58 9.07 -13.22
N GLN A 43 0.97 8.04 -12.45
CA GLN A 43 2.31 7.44 -12.56
C GLN A 43 2.56 6.85 -13.94
N THR A 44 1.59 6.16 -14.53
CA THR A 44 1.70 5.59 -15.89
C THR A 44 1.81 6.63 -17.01
N GLN A 45 1.42 7.88 -16.76
CA GLN A 45 1.48 8.97 -17.74
C GLN A 45 2.76 9.79 -17.66
N GLY A 46 3.42 9.79 -16.52
CA GLY A 46 4.65 10.54 -16.38
C GLY A 46 5.73 9.96 -17.31
N LYS A 47 6.47 10.85 -17.97
CA LYS A 47 7.67 10.48 -18.74
C LYS A 47 8.90 10.87 -17.93
N GLY A 48 9.71 9.88 -17.57
CA GLY A 48 11.05 10.10 -17.03
C GLY A 48 11.37 9.18 -15.86
N GLU A 49 12.67 8.98 -15.64
CA GLU A 49 13.22 8.28 -14.49
C GLU A 49 12.71 8.90 -13.15
N GLU A 50 12.29 10.16 -13.13
CA GLU A 50 11.86 10.91 -11.94
C GLU A 50 10.55 10.44 -11.26
N ILE A 51 9.69 9.64 -11.90
CA ILE A 51 8.47 9.11 -11.25
C ILE A 51 8.82 7.97 -10.28
N CYS A 52 10.00 7.37 -10.46
CA CYS A 52 10.52 6.30 -9.62
C CYS A 52 11.32 6.79 -8.40
N TYR A 53 11.60 8.10 -8.25
CA TYR A 53 12.55 8.55 -7.22
C TYR A 53 11.93 9.42 -6.11
N ALA A 54 11.79 8.76 -4.96
CA ALA A 54 11.92 9.33 -3.62
C ALA A 54 10.98 10.51 -3.31
N ALA A 55 9.71 10.22 -3.02
CA ALA A 55 8.97 11.12 -2.13
C ALA A 55 9.75 11.17 -0.80
N LYS A 56 10.13 12.37 -0.36
CA LYS A 56 10.81 12.59 0.92
C LYS A 56 9.75 12.85 1.97
N ARG A 57 9.69 12.00 2.99
CA ARG A 57 8.82 12.20 4.15
C ARG A 57 9.66 12.48 5.38
N GLU A 58 9.37 13.55 6.10
CA GLU A 58 9.91 13.75 7.44
C GLU A 58 9.05 12.93 8.42
N PHE A 59 9.65 11.92 9.04
CA PHE A 59 9.01 11.15 10.10
C PHE A 59 9.94 11.15 11.31
N LYS A 60 9.43 11.61 12.46
CA LYS A 60 10.19 11.70 13.73
C LYS A 60 11.54 12.44 13.62
N GLY A 61 11.65 13.40 12.68
CA GLY A 61 12.87 14.19 12.45
C GLY A 61 13.86 13.56 11.47
N GLU A 62 13.53 12.41 10.86
CA GLU A 62 14.34 11.75 9.85
C GLU A 62 13.68 11.83 8.48
N THR A 63 14.45 12.20 7.46
CA THR A 63 13.97 12.21 6.07
C THR A 63 14.01 10.79 5.50
N THR A 64 12.86 10.13 5.47
CA THR A 64 12.68 8.82 4.83
C THR A 64 12.43 9.02 3.34
N ARG A 65 13.20 8.33 2.49
CA ARG A 65 12.92 8.29 1.04
C ARG A 65 11.98 7.12 0.76
N ILE A 66 10.87 7.42 0.10
CA ILE A 66 9.85 6.46 -0.29
C ILE A 66 9.95 6.21 -1.79
N GLN A 67 10.15 4.95 -2.16
CA GLN A 67 10.17 4.46 -3.53
C GLN A 67 8.84 3.79 -3.86
N TRP A 68 8.26 4.16 -5.00
CA TRP A 68 6.95 3.67 -5.42
C TRP A 68 7.10 2.42 -6.30
N TYR A 69 6.19 1.47 -6.16
CA TYR A 69 6.06 0.38 -7.12
C TYR A 69 5.45 0.91 -8.42
N THR A 70 5.86 0.33 -9.54
CA THR A 70 5.47 0.74 -10.90
C THR A 70 4.50 -0.28 -11.51
N LEU A 71 3.75 0.17 -12.51
CA LEU A 71 2.85 -0.66 -13.33
C LEU A 71 3.41 -0.82 -14.75
N ASP A 72 4.72 -0.66 -14.94
CA ASP A 72 5.35 -0.70 -16.26
C ASP A 72 5.84 -2.10 -16.65
N GLY A 73 5.93 -3.04 -15.71
CA GLY A 73 6.42 -4.40 -15.93
C GLY A 73 7.89 -4.46 -16.38
N ILE A 74 8.65 -3.37 -16.25
CA ILE A 74 10.04 -3.31 -16.72
C ILE A 74 10.99 -3.94 -15.71
N ASN A 75 10.72 -3.74 -14.41
CA ASN A 75 11.51 -4.28 -13.33
C ASN A 75 10.60 -5.05 -12.38
N GLU A 76 10.67 -6.39 -12.44
CA GLU A 76 9.90 -7.30 -11.60
C GLU A 76 10.02 -6.97 -10.10
N VAL A 77 11.19 -6.49 -9.65
CA VAL A 77 11.42 -6.08 -8.25
C VAL A 77 10.54 -4.90 -7.82
N TRP A 78 10.23 -4.01 -8.76
CA TRP A 78 9.41 -2.82 -8.52
C TRP A 78 8.01 -2.94 -9.10
N ASP A 79 7.61 -4.10 -9.60
CA ASP A 79 6.29 -4.29 -10.17
C ASP A 79 5.22 -4.38 -9.06
N ILE A 80 4.21 -3.50 -9.15
CA ILE A 80 3.15 -3.41 -8.14
C ILE A 80 2.23 -4.62 -8.16
N ILE A 81 2.04 -5.28 -9.31
CA ILE A 81 1.21 -6.47 -9.42
C ILE A 81 1.93 -7.61 -8.73
N GLU A 82 3.15 -7.92 -9.14
CA GLU A 82 3.97 -8.99 -8.54
C GLU A 82 4.08 -8.79 -7.02
N ARG A 83 4.35 -7.56 -6.57
CA ARG A 83 4.45 -7.28 -5.13
C ARG A 83 3.17 -7.58 -4.35
N ASN A 84 2.00 -7.31 -4.93
CA ASN A 84 0.73 -7.61 -4.28
C ASN A 84 0.30 -9.07 -4.45
N GLU A 85 0.81 -9.78 -5.46
CA GLU A 85 0.61 -11.23 -5.57
C GLU A 85 1.44 -12.00 -4.52
N ASP A 86 2.66 -11.55 -4.24
CA ASP A 86 3.55 -12.13 -3.24
C ASP A 86 3.22 -11.73 -1.79
N CYS A 87 2.34 -10.74 -1.59
CA CYS A 87 2.03 -10.25 -0.26
C CYS A 87 0.99 -11.14 0.42
N ILE A 88 1.37 -11.78 1.54
CA ILE A 88 0.46 -12.57 2.39
C ILE A 88 -0.71 -11.75 2.98
N LEU A 89 -0.60 -10.41 2.96
CA LEU A 89 -1.63 -9.48 3.45
C LEU A 89 -2.46 -8.86 2.32
N SER A 90 -2.29 -9.28 1.05
CA SER A 90 -2.92 -8.70 -0.13
C SER A 90 -4.46 -8.72 -0.11
N ASP A 91 -5.04 -9.64 0.66
CA ASP A 91 -6.48 -9.70 0.89
C ASP A 91 -7.00 -8.52 1.73
N TYR A 92 -6.14 -7.86 2.50
CA TYR A 92 -6.50 -6.81 3.46
C TYR A 92 -5.83 -5.48 3.16
N LEU A 93 -4.71 -5.51 2.44
CA LEU A 93 -3.83 -4.40 2.17
C LEU A 93 -3.47 -4.35 0.69
N PHE A 94 -3.31 -3.15 0.16
CA PHE A 94 -2.73 -2.92 -1.16
C PHE A 94 -1.40 -2.19 -1.00
N VAL A 95 -0.30 -2.90 -1.24
CA VAL A 95 1.07 -2.40 -1.09
C VAL A 95 1.43 -1.54 -2.31
N PHE A 96 1.93 -0.32 -2.07
CA PHE A 96 2.16 0.65 -3.16
C PHE A 96 3.52 1.37 -3.09
N ALA A 97 4.25 1.27 -1.98
CA ALA A 97 5.60 1.83 -1.88
C ALA A 97 6.45 1.11 -0.83
N GLN A 98 7.75 1.42 -0.83
CA GLN A 98 8.75 0.91 0.11
C GLN A 98 9.72 2.03 0.52
N ASP A 99 10.28 1.98 1.72
CA ASP A 99 11.40 2.82 2.13
C ASP A 99 12.77 2.17 1.86
N GLN A 100 13.85 2.90 2.15
CA GLN A 100 15.23 2.43 1.90
C GLN A 100 15.67 1.26 2.77
N VAL A 101 15.00 1.02 3.90
CA VAL A 101 15.34 -0.07 4.83
C VAL A 101 14.44 -1.29 4.63
N GLY A 102 13.47 -1.19 3.71
CA GLY A 102 12.67 -2.29 3.24
C GLY A 102 11.23 -2.28 3.74
N ASN A 103 10.83 -1.34 4.61
CA ASN A 103 9.47 -1.26 5.11
C ASN A 103 8.51 -0.81 4.02
N GLN A 104 7.28 -1.29 4.09
CA GLN A 104 6.32 -1.11 3.01
C GLN A 104 5.20 -0.17 3.41
N TYR A 105 4.65 0.55 2.44
CA TYR A 105 3.45 1.36 2.63
C TYR A 105 2.30 0.72 1.87
N ALA A 106 1.17 0.63 2.54
CA ALA A 106 -0.01 -0.01 2.00
C ALA A 106 -1.29 0.73 2.37
N GLU A 107 -2.32 0.59 1.53
CA GLU A 107 -3.68 1.04 1.81
C GLU A 107 -4.48 -0.11 2.40
N ILE A 108 -5.23 0.12 3.48
CA ILE A 108 -6.21 -0.85 3.99
C ILE A 108 -7.39 -0.96 3.01
N THR A 109 -7.72 -2.17 2.54
CA THR A 109 -8.73 -2.37 1.49
C THR A 109 -10.07 -2.90 2.01
N LYS A 110 -10.11 -3.40 3.26
CA LYS A 110 -11.29 -3.99 3.92
C LYS A 110 -11.53 -3.44 5.34
N GLY A 111 -12.71 -3.72 5.89
CA GLY A 111 -13.08 -3.38 7.26
C GLY A 111 -13.30 -1.89 7.53
N LYS A 112 -13.39 -1.52 8.82
CA LYS A 112 -13.73 -0.16 9.28
C LYS A 112 -12.67 0.89 8.94
N ARG A 113 -11.42 0.47 8.69
CA ARG A 113 -10.28 1.36 8.40
C ARG A 113 -9.92 1.40 6.92
N LYS A 114 -10.80 0.94 6.03
CA LYS A 114 -10.60 1.03 4.58
C LYS A 114 -10.17 2.45 4.15
N GLY A 115 -9.17 2.54 3.29
CA GLY A 115 -8.57 3.79 2.81
C GLY A 115 -7.46 4.36 3.69
N HIS A 116 -7.27 3.85 4.91
CA HIS A 116 -6.15 4.29 5.75
C HIS A 116 -4.83 3.78 5.17
N ILE A 117 -3.78 4.60 5.34
CA ILE A 117 -2.43 4.25 4.92
C ILE A 117 -1.67 3.74 6.12
N VAL A 118 -1.05 2.58 5.95
CA VAL A 118 -0.25 1.91 6.96
C VAL A 118 1.20 1.77 6.52
N TRP A 119 2.08 1.73 7.51
CA TRP A 119 3.47 1.33 7.40
C TRP A 119 3.59 -0.10 7.90
N LEU A 120 4.28 -0.94 7.13
CA LEU A 120 4.49 -2.36 7.37
C LEU A 120 5.96 -2.59 7.66
N ASN A 121 6.27 -3.05 8.88
CA ASN A 121 7.62 -3.45 9.23
C ASN A 121 7.97 -4.77 8.55
N ALA A 122 8.85 -4.73 7.55
CA ALA A 122 9.21 -5.91 6.78
C ALA A 122 9.83 -7.01 7.65
N LEU A 123 10.57 -6.65 8.71
CA LEU A 123 11.21 -7.61 9.60
C LEU A 123 10.22 -8.45 10.43
N CYS A 124 8.96 -8.02 10.52
CA CYS A 124 7.96 -8.70 11.36
C CYS A 124 7.21 -9.84 10.65
N TYR A 125 7.36 -9.97 9.33
CA TYR A 125 6.67 -11.01 8.53
C TYR A 125 7.52 -11.56 7.37
N ALA A 126 8.81 -11.20 7.26
CA ALA A 126 9.66 -11.62 6.16
C ALA A 126 9.88 -13.14 6.05
N ASP A 127 9.84 -13.84 7.20
CA ASP A 127 10.09 -15.28 7.29
C ASP A 127 8.81 -16.12 7.33
N VAL A 128 7.64 -15.49 7.11
CA VAL A 128 6.33 -16.15 7.23
C VAL A 128 5.75 -16.46 5.85
N ASP A 129 5.37 -17.71 5.62
CA ASP A 129 4.95 -18.20 4.31
C ASP A 129 3.45 -17.97 4.03
N SER A 130 2.64 -17.73 5.07
CA SER A 130 1.18 -17.54 4.94
C SER A 130 0.55 -16.64 6.01
N LEU A 131 -0.63 -16.09 5.73
CA LEU A 131 -1.39 -15.31 6.72
C LEU A 131 -1.81 -16.18 7.91
N GLU A 132 -2.16 -17.43 7.67
CA GLU A 132 -2.55 -18.40 8.68
C GLU A 132 -1.41 -18.63 9.67
N GLU A 133 -0.20 -18.89 9.17
CA GLU A 133 1.01 -19.05 9.99
C GLU A 133 1.29 -17.79 10.82
N LEU A 134 1.19 -16.61 10.19
CA LEU A 134 1.35 -15.33 10.90
C LEU A 134 0.35 -15.20 12.05
N ILE A 135 -0.92 -15.55 11.84
CA ILE A 135 -1.96 -15.46 12.87
C ILE A 135 -1.67 -16.48 13.99
N GLU A 136 -1.29 -17.70 13.64
CA GLU A 136 -0.97 -18.76 14.61
C GLU A 136 0.20 -18.34 15.51
N GLU A 137 1.31 -17.87 14.94
CA GLU A 137 2.47 -17.37 15.70
C GLU A 137 2.08 -16.24 16.68
N ARG A 138 1.23 -15.32 16.24
CA ARG A 138 0.78 -14.19 17.08
C ARG A 138 -0.17 -14.64 18.19
N LEU A 139 -1.06 -15.57 17.90
CA LEU A 139 -1.94 -16.15 18.91
C LEU A 139 -1.16 -16.92 19.98
N GLU A 140 -0.14 -17.67 19.58
CA GLU A 140 0.78 -18.35 20.50
C GLU A 140 1.52 -17.36 21.40
N GLN A 141 2.09 -16.29 20.83
CA GLN A 141 2.75 -15.22 21.61
C GLN A 141 1.81 -14.57 22.63
N LEU A 142 0.52 -14.44 22.30
CA LEU A 142 -0.50 -13.88 23.18
C LEU A 142 -1.10 -14.90 24.16
N GLY A 143 -0.71 -16.17 24.09
CA GLY A 143 -1.28 -17.25 24.91
C GLY A 143 -2.77 -17.48 24.66
N LYS A 144 -3.27 -17.15 23.45
CA LYS A 144 -4.68 -17.28 23.06
C LYS A 144 -4.86 -18.45 22.10
N THR A 145 -5.99 -19.14 22.20
CA THR A 145 -6.40 -20.18 21.23
C THR A 145 -7.15 -19.54 20.06
N PRO A 146 -7.20 -20.20 18.88
CA PRO A 146 -7.78 -19.62 17.68
C PRO A 146 -9.29 -19.48 17.84
N LEU A 147 -9.71 -18.26 18.19
CA LEU A 147 -11.08 -17.82 18.05
C LEU A 147 -11.27 -17.34 16.62
N TRP A 148 -12.44 -17.65 16.07
CA TRP A 148 -12.81 -17.41 14.67
C TRP A 148 -12.38 -16.03 14.18
N MET A 149 -11.80 -16.00 12.98
CA MET A 149 -11.22 -14.83 12.32
C MET A 149 -12.29 -13.76 12.07
N ASP A 150 -12.48 -12.88 13.04
CA ASP A 150 -13.07 -11.57 12.79
C ASP A 150 -12.04 -10.73 12.02
N GLU A 151 -12.45 -10.04 10.96
CA GLU A 151 -11.57 -9.12 10.23
C GLU A 151 -10.99 -8.05 11.18
N GLU A 152 -11.71 -7.68 12.24
CA GLU A 152 -11.18 -6.80 13.29
C GLU A 152 -10.09 -7.47 14.13
N LEU A 153 -10.13 -8.80 14.30
CA LEU A 153 -9.10 -9.55 15.02
C LEU A 153 -7.78 -9.54 14.24
N ILE A 154 -7.82 -9.73 12.92
CA ILE A 154 -6.62 -9.67 12.06
C ILE A 154 -5.95 -8.32 12.24
N PHE A 155 -6.69 -7.23 12.04
CA PHE A 155 -6.15 -5.90 12.28
C PHE A 155 -5.62 -5.73 13.71
N ASN A 156 -6.36 -6.14 14.75
CA ASN A 156 -5.89 -6.02 16.13
C ASN A 156 -4.62 -6.85 16.43
N LEU A 157 -4.44 -8.00 15.78
CA LEU A 157 -3.24 -8.84 15.85
C LEU A 157 -2.06 -8.19 15.12
N LEU A 158 -2.32 -7.52 13.99
CA LEU A 158 -1.34 -6.72 13.26
C LEU A 158 -0.87 -5.48 14.05
N TYR A 159 -1.70 -4.97 14.98
CA TYR A 159 -1.41 -3.79 15.82
C TYR A 159 -0.72 -4.07 17.17
N THR A 160 -0.64 -5.33 17.63
CA THR A 160 -0.17 -5.62 19.00
C THR A 160 1.35 -5.81 19.09
N ASP A 161 1.96 -5.14 20.09
CA ASP A 161 3.31 -5.17 20.69
C ASP A 161 4.58 -5.30 19.82
N CYS A 162 4.51 -5.81 18.58
CA CYS A 162 5.63 -5.86 17.63
C CYS A 162 5.53 -4.78 16.53
N GLN A 163 4.47 -3.96 16.54
CA GLN A 163 4.21 -2.87 15.57
C GLN A 163 4.47 -3.27 14.11
N MET A 164 3.96 -4.44 13.71
CA MET A 164 4.07 -4.87 12.33
C MET A 164 3.34 -3.92 11.40
N VAL A 165 2.23 -3.34 11.87
CA VAL A 165 1.42 -2.39 11.11
C VAL A 165 1.20 -1.13 11.95
N GLU A 166 1.66 0.01 11.45
CA GLU A 166 1.45 1.33 12.06
C GLU A 166 0.59 2.20 11.13
N ILE A 167 -0.53 2.74 11.63
CA ILE A 167 -1.31 3.72 10.85
C ILE A 167 -0.50 5.01 10.71
N GLN A 168 -0.30 5.42 9.47
CA GLN A 168 0.41 6.65 9.12
C GLN A 168 -0.56 7.80 8.88
N THR A 169 -1.60 7.57 8.08
CA THR A 169 -2.64 8.55 7.75
C THR A 169 -3.96 7.83 7.49
N ASN A 170 -5.06 8.58 7.41
CA ASN A 170 -6.39 8.02 7.10
C ASN A 170 -6.78 8.09 5.62
N SER A 171 -5.94 8.67 4.75
CA SER A 171 -6.13 8.72 3.30
C SER A 171 -4.79 8.85 2.55
N LEU A 172 -4.82 8.52 1.26
CA LEU A 172 -3.68 8.71 0.37
C LEU A 172 -3.39 10.19 0.15
N GLU A 173 -4.44 11.03 0.04
CA GLU A 173 -4.27 12.48 -0.09
C GLU A 173 -3.43 13.06 1.05
N LEU A 174 -3.74 12.72 2.31
CA LEU A 174 -2.96 13.19 3.45
C LEU A 174 -1.56 12.58 3.52
N PHE A 175 -1.38 11.38 2.97
CA PHE A 175 -0.06 10.75 2.91
C PHE A 175 0.89 11.47 1.95
N LEU A 176 0.34 12.06 0.88
CA LEU A 176 1.09 12.78 -0.16
C LEU A 176 1.34 14.26 0.16
N CYS A 177 0.73 14.82 1.22
CA CYS A 177 0.90 16.21 1.67
C CYS A 177 2.10 16.40 2.60
#